data_AF-A0A925SMF8-F1
#
_entry.id   AF-A0A925SMF8-F1
#
_cell.length_a   1.000
_cell.length_b   1.000
_cell.length_c   1.000
_cell.angle_alpha   90.00
_cell.angle_beta   90.00
_cell.angle_gamma   90.00
#
_symmetry.space_group_name_H-M   'P 1'
#
loop_
_entity.id
_entity.type
_entity.pdbx_description
1 polymer ?
#
loop_
_entity_poly.entity_id
_entity_poly.type
_entity_poly.pdbx_seq_one_letter_code
_entity_poly.pdbx_strand_id
1 'polypeptide(L)'
;MPVIDSHHHFWRYTQADYAWIPADWNALKRDFLPEDLASEVAAAGVDGVVSVQARQSLLETEWLLDLAAQHAFIHGVVGWVPLSDPEIET
;
A
#
# COMPACT_ATOMS: atom_id res chain seq x y z
N MET A 1 9.08 -2.60 22.83
CA MET A 1 9.30 -1.80 21.61
C MET A 1 8.17 -2.16 20.67
N PRO A 2 7.58 -1.21 19.91
CA PRO A 2 6.51 -1.53 18.98
C PRO A 2 7.03 -2.47 17.87
N VAL A 3 6.24 -3.47 17.51
CA VAL A 3 6.45 -4.35 16.36
C VAL A 3 5.79 -3.70 15.15
N ILE A 4 6.58 -3.37 14.12
CA ILE A 4 6.08 -2.72 12.92
C ILE A 4 6.25 -3.65 11.72
N ASP A 5 5.17 -3.89 10.98
CA ASP A 5 5.29 -4.44 9.63
C ASP A 5 5.72 -3.31 8.69
N SER A 6 6.98 -3.35 8.26
CA SER A 6 7.58 -2.28 7.47
C SER A 6 7.22 -2.35 5.98
N HIS A 7 6.55 -3.40 5.51
CA HIS A 7 6.31 -3.57 4.07
C HIS A 7 5.06 -4.40 3.78
N HIS A 8 4.00 -3.72 3.36
CA HIS A 8 2.86 -4.33 2.70
C HIS A 8 2.29 -3.40 1.61
N HIS A 9 1.30 -3.88 0.87
CA HIS A 9 0.63 -3.14 -0.20
C HIS A 9 -0.89 -3.15 0.01
N PHE A 10 -1.57 -2.15 -0.54
CA PHE A 10 -3.03 -2.15 -0.73
C PHE A 10 -3.33 -1.97 -2.21
N TRP A 11 -4.47 -2.51 -2.67
CA TRP A 11 -4.97 -2.20 -4.00
C TRP A 11 -6.47 -2.47 -4.15
N ARG A 12 -7.08 -1.75 -5.09
CA ARG A 12 -8.30 -2.17 -5.77
C ARG A 12 -7.92 -2.76 -7.12
N TYR A 13 -8.21 -4.03 -7.33
CA TYR A 13 -7.61 -4.78 -8.43
C TYR A 13 -8.26 -4.45 -9.77
N THR A 14 -7.43 -4.02 -10.71
CA THR A 14 -7.72 -4.09 -12.14
C THR A 14 -6.52 -4.70 -12.87
N GLN A 15 -6.75 -5.51 -13.90
CA GLN A 15 -5.66 -6.11 -14.67
C GLN A 15 -4.79 -5.04 -15.35
N ALA A 16 -5.36 -3.87 -15.67
CA ALA A 16 -4.67 -2.78 -16.34
C ALA A 16 -3.71 -2.03 -15.39
N ASP A 17 -4.14 -1.76 -14.16
CA ASP A 17 -3.32 -1.04 -13.18
C ASP A 17 -2.22 -1.92 -12.56
N TYR A 18 -2.45 -3.24 -12.49
CA TYR A 18 -1.53 -4.20 -11.88
C TYR A 18 -1.04 -5.22 -12.91
N ALA A 19 -0.54 -4.74 -14.04
CA ALA A 19 -0.02 -5.57 -15.13
C ALA A 19 1.14 -6.49 -14.71
N TRP A 20 1.78 -6.22 -13.57
CA TRP A 20 2.80 -7.08 -12.97
C TRP A 20 2.22 -8.36 -12.33
N ILE A 21 0.90 -8.43 -12.08
CA ILE A 21 0.22 -9.63 -11.56
C ILE A 21 -0.08 -10.59 -12.74
N PRO A 22 0.57 -11.77 -12.80
CA PRO A 22 0.37 -12.74 -13.87
C PRO A 22 -1.03 -13.34 -13.91
N ALA A 23 -1.37 -13.95 -15.05
CA ALA A 23 -2.70 -14.51 -15.29
C ALA A 23 -3.08 -15.65 -14.31
N ASP A 24 -2.10 -16.41 -13.85
CA ASP A 24 -2.25 -17.59 -12.99
C ASP A 24 -2.19 -17.27 -11.49
N TRP A 25 -1.89 -16.03 -11.09
CA TRP A 25 -1.77 -15.61 -9.69
C TRP A 25 -3.12 -15.20 -9.09
N ASN A 26 -4.10 -16.09 -9.12
CA ASN A 26 -5.49 -15.80 -8.75
C ASN A 26 -5.68 -15.24 -7.33
N ALA A 27 -4.80 -15.60 -6.39
CA ALA A 27 -4.88 -15.12 -5.01
C ALA A 27 -4.72 -13.60 -4.88
N LEU A 28 -3.97 -12.96 -5.80
CA LEU A 28 -3.74 -11.50 -5.78
C LEU A 28 -4.79 -10.71 -6.58
N LYS A 29 -5.64 -11.40 -7.36
CA LYS A 29 -6.62 -10.78 -8.28
C LYS A 29 -7.93 -10.40 -7.58
N ARG A 30 -7.81 -9.72 -6.46
CA ARG A 30 -8.91 -9.21 -5.65
C ARG A 30 -8.45 -7.95 -4.94
N ASP A 31 -9.40 -7.22 -4.35
CA ASP A 31 -9.07 -6.07 -3.53
C ASP A 31 -8.38 -6.52 -2.23
N PHE A 32 -7.40 -5.74 -1.80
CA PHE A 32 -6.79 -5.82 -0.48
C PHE A 32 -6.82 -4.43 0.12
N LEU A 33 -7.66 -4.26 1.14
CA LEU A 33 -7.98 -2.98 1.76
C LEU A 33 -7.64 -3.00 3.26
N PRO A 34 -7.62 -1.84 3.95
CA PRO A 34 -7.24 -1.77 5.37
C PRO A 34 -8.04 -2.69 6.29
N GLU A 35 -9.32 -2.94 5.99
CA GLU A 35 -10.15 -3.88 6.74
C GLU A 35 -9.67 -5.33 6.67
N ASP A 36 -9.12 -5.77 5.53
CA ASP A 36 -8.53 -7.11 5.38
C ASP A 36 -7.25 -7.22 6.23
N LEU A 37 -6.45 -6.16 6.27
CA LEU A 37 -5.16 -6.16 6.96
C LEU A 37 -5.31 -5.97 8.47
N ALA A 38 -6.27 -5.16 8.92
CA ALA A 38 -6.44 -4.84 10.34
C ALA A 38 -6.67 -6.09 11.20
N SER A 39 -7.42 -7.08 10.69
CA SER A 39 -7.61 -8.36 11.38
C SER A 39 -6.32 -9.16 11.49
N GLU A 40 -5.52 -9.19 10.42
CA GLU A 40 -4.25 -9.94 10.38
C GLU A 40 -3.19 -9.29 11.27
N VAL A 41 -3.08 -7.95 11.25
CA VAL A 41 -2.19 -7.17 12.12
C VAL A 41 -2.48 -7.46 13.60
N ALA A 42 -3.76 -7.44 13.99
CA ALA A 42 -4.16 -7.77 15.34
C ALA A 42 -3.85 -9.23 15.72
N ALA A 43 -4.10 -10.18 14.82
CA ALA A 43 -3.83 -11.60 15.05
C ALA A 43 -2.32 -11.92 15.16
N ALA A 44 -1.48 -11.19 14.41
CA ALA A 44 -0.04 -11.35 14.40
C ALA A 44 0.68 -10.64 15.58
N GLY A 45 -0.03 -9.80 16.33
CA GLY A 45 0.58 -8.98 17.39
C GLY A 45 1.48 -7.87 16.85
N VAL A 46 1.16 -7.35 15.67
CA VAL A 46 1.84 -6.19 15.06
C VAL A 46 1.16 -4.91 15.57
N ASP A 47 1.95 -3.93 15.99
CA ASP A 47 1.46 -2.68 16.58
C ASP A 47 1.14 -1.60 15.54
N GLY A 48 1.66 -1.73 14.31
CA GLY A 48 1.37 -0.83 13.20
C GLY A 48 2.12 -1.21 11.92
N VAL A 49 1.80 -0.53 10.83
CA VAL A 49 2.29 -0.87 9.49
C VAL A 49 2.84 0.33 8.73
N VAL A 50 3.70 0.06 7.74
CA VAL A 50 4.11 1.02 6.71
C VAL A 50 3.59 0.52 5.35
N SER A 51 2.74 1.32 4.71
CA SER A 51 2.16 0.99 3.41
C SER A 51 3.05 1.46 2.28
N VAL A 52 3.38 0.56 1.33
CA VAL A 52 4.30 0.83 0.22
C VAL A 52 3.53 0.83 -1.10
N GLN A 53 3.84 1.77 -1.97
CA GLN A 53 3.29 1.84 -3.34
C GLN A 53 3.42 0.49 -4.08
N ALA A 54 2.39 0.12 -4.85
CA ALA A 54 2.36 -1.09 -5.67
C ALA A 54 2.37 -0.79 -7.18
N ARG A 55 2.22 0.49 -7.58
CA ARG A 55 2.32 0.98 -8.96
C ARG A 55 2.94 2.37 -9.05
N GLN A 56 3.39 2.75 -10.25
CA GLN A 56 4.07 4.01 -10.49
C GLN A 56 3.07 5.15 -10.71
N SER A 57 2.38 5.58 -9.66
CA SER A 57 1.28 6.56 -9.76
C SER A 57 1.24 7.53 -8.58
N LEU A 58 1.21 8.84 -8.87
CA LEU A 58 0.93 9.87 -7.85
C LEU A 58 -0.45 9.67 -7.19
N LEU A 59 -1.45 9.22 -7.96
CA LEU A 59 -2.78 8.90 -7.44
C LEU A 59 -2.74 7.78 -6.40
N GLU A 60 -1.78 6.84 -6.51
CA GLU A 60 -1.59 5.83 -5.46
C GLU A 60 -0.97 6.42 -4.20
N THR A 61 0.02 7.31 -4.34
CA THR A 61 0.60 8.02 -3.19
C THR A 61 -0.47 8.79 -2.41
N GLU A 62 -1.29 9.58 -3.11
CA GLU A 62 -2.41 10.32 -2.50
C GLU A 62 -3.40 9.37 -1.82
N TRP A 63 -3.77 8.28 -2.48
CA TRP A 63 -4.68 7.29 -1.91
C TRP A 63 -4.11 6.61 -0.65
N LEU A 64 -2.83 6.23 -0.64
CA LEU A 64 -2.19 5.65 0.55
C LEU A 64 -2.13 6.64 1.71
N LEU A 65 -1.89 7.93 1.44
CA LEU A 65 -1.93 8.98 2.45
C LEU A 65 -3.34 9.16 3.01
N ASP A 66 -4.37 9.13 2.17
CA ASP A 66 -5.77 9.19 2.60
C ASP A 66 -6.14 7.99 3.48
N LEU A 67 -5.67 6.79 3.15
CA LEU A 67 -5.85 5.61 4.00
C LEU A 67 -5.14 5.78 5.34
N ALA A 68 -3.90 6.26 5.36
CA ALA A 68 -3.17 6.49 6.60
C ALA A 68 -3.87 7.52 7.51
N ALA A 69 -4.49 8.56 6.93
CA ALA A 69 -5.27 9.53 7.68
C ALA A 69 -6.55 8.94 8.29
N GLN A 70 -7.13 7.90 7.67
CA GLN A 70 -8.37 7.25 8.10
C GLN A 70 -8.14 6.06 9.05
N HIS A 71 -6.95 5.47 9.05
CA HIS A 71 -6.64 4.23 9.76
C HIS A 71 -5.40 4.37 10.63
N ALA A 72 -5.60 4.54 11.94
CA ALA A 72 -4.52 4.83 12.90
C ALA A 72 -3.41 3.76 13.00
N PHE A 73 -3.64 2.53 12.53
CA PHE A 73 -2.62 1.47 12.54
C PHE A 73 -1.59 1.62 11.40
N ILE A 74 -1.84 2.50 10.42
CA ILE A 74 -0.88 2.82 9.36
C ILE A 74 0.00 3.98 9.86
N HIS A 75 1.22 3.64 10.26
CA HIS A 75 2.15 4.60 10.86
C HIS A 75 3.02 5.35 9.84
N GLY A 76 3.01 4.91 8.58
CA GLY A 76 3.77 5.57 7.52
C GLY A 76 3.40 5.09 6.13
N VAL A 77 3.83 5.87 5.14
CA VAL A 77 3.63 5.58 3.71
C VAL A 77 4.96 5.75 2.99
N VAL A 78 5.29 4.77 2.14
CA VAL A 78 6.32 4.90 1.10
C VAL A 78 5.61 5.10 -0.23
N GLY A 79 5.49 6.37 -0.62
CA GLY A 79 4.83 6.78 -1.85
C GLY A 79 5.71 6.68 -3.10
N TRP A 80 5.10 6.87 -4.25
CA TRP A 80 5.76 7.05 -5.54
C TRP A 80 5.70 8.52 -6.01
N VAL A 81 6.77 8.96 -6.67
CA VAL A 81 6.89 10.25 -7.36
C VAL A 81 7.91 10.08 -8.51
N PRO A 82 7.78 10.76 -9.67
CA PRO A 82 8.73 10.62 -10.76
C PRO A 82 10.00 11.43 -10.47
N LEU A 83 10.89 10.94 -9.60
CA LEU A 83 12.11 11.65 -9.17
C LEU A 83 13.07 12.04 -10.31
N SER A 84 12.93 11.46 -11.50
CA SER A 84 13.72 11.83 -12.68
C SER A 84 13.09 12.94 -13.52
N ASP A 85 11.89 13.41 -13.18
CA ASP A 85 11.25 14.54 -13.85
C ASP A 85 11.92 15.84 -13.37
N PRO A 86 12.47 16.67 -14.29
CA PRO A 86 13.17 17.90 -13.93
C PRO A 86 12.28 18.96 -13.26
N GLU A 87 10.95 18.84 -13.35
CA GLU A 87 10.02 19.75 -12.68
C GLU A 87 9.74 19.36 -11.21
N ILE A 88 10.25 18.22 -10.74
CA ILE A 88 10.09 17.78 -9.35
C ILE A 88 11.19 18.38 -8.47
N GLU A 89 10.78 19.15 -7.47
CA GLU A 89 11.67 19.65 -6.42
C GLU A 89 12.02 18.52 -5.43
N THR A 90 13.31 18.38 -5.13
CA THR A 90 13.87 17.31 -4.26
C THR A 90 14.55 17.88 -3.04
#